data_AF-A0A368DG79-F1
#
_entry.id   AF-A0A368DG79-F1
#
_cell.length_a   1.000
_cell.length_b   1.000
_cell.length_c   1.000
_cell.angle_alpha   90.00
_cell.angle_beta   90.00
_cell.angle_gamma   90.00
#
_symmetry.space_group_name_H-M   'P 1'
#
loop_
_entity.id
_entity.type
_entity.pdbx_description
1 polymer ?
#
loop_
_entity_poly.entity_id
_entity_poly.type
_entity_poly.pdbx_seq_one_letter_code
_entity_poly.pdbx_strand_id
1 'polypeptide(L)'
;MNYLVLKTIHLIAVVSWFAGLFYVGRMFIYFKESASCKNNKKSILQDQFKLMSKRCMYIITWPSLILTTIFGLYMLHENKTLIYLDWMKVKLVFVFILIAYTVYCQKILNQMTTENNILLSDFKLRLFNEFATLLLISLISLAILKTSLSWLKSIIVFIIVATVLFVLIKLYKKLKN
;
A
#
# COMPACT_ATOMS: atom_id res chain seq x y z
N MET A 1 -16.64 -21.57 -11.59
CA MET A 1 -16.66 -20.18 -12.11
C MET A 1 -15.62 -20.04 -13.20
N ASN A 2 -15.84 -19.24 -14.25
CA ASN A 2 -14.82 -19.00 -15.27
C ASN A 2 -13.58 -18.33 -14.64
N TYR A 3 -12.38 -18.82 -14.94
CA TYR A 3 -11.10 -18.29 -14.44
C TYR A 3 -10.97 -16.78 -14.60
N LEU A 4 -11.51 -16.22 -15.70
CA LEU A 4 -11.51 -14.77 -15.94
C LEU A 4 -12.32 -13.99 -14.91
N VAL A 5 -13.45 -14.53 -14.45
CA VAL A 5 -14.29 -13.89 -13.42
C VAL A 5 -13.55 -13.86 -12.09
N LEU A 6 -12.90 -14.96 -11.71
CA LEU A 6 -12.09 -15.05 -10.49
C LEU A 6 -10.93 -14.04 -10.54
N LYS A 7 -10.26 -13.93 -11.70
CA LYS A 7 -9.20 -12.95 -11.92
C LYS A 7 -9.71 -11.51 -11.78
N THR A 8 -10.89 -11.21 -12.31
CA THR A 8 -11.51 -9.87 -12.17
C THR A 8 -11.78 -9.54 -10.72
N ILE A 9 -12.44 -10.44 -9.97
CA ILE A 9 -12.75 -10.20 -8.55
C ILE A 9 -11.47 -10.06 -7.73
N HIS A 10 -10.46 -10.89 -7.99
CA HIS A 10 -9.15 -10.78 -7.35
C HIS A 10 -8.51 -9.41 -7.61
N LEU A 11 -8.51 -8.92 -8.85
CA LEU A 11 -7.92 -7.62 -9.17
C LEU A 11 -8.67 -6.46 -8.51
N ILE A 12 -10.00 -6.51 -8.46
CA ILE A 12 -10.80 -5.51 -7.73
C ILE A 12 -10.43 -5.49 -6.24
N ALA A 13 -10.28 -6.68 -5.63
CA ALA A 13 -9.86 -6.79 -4.24
C ALA A 13 -8.44 -6.24 -4.01
N VAL A 14 -7.49 -6.52 -4.93
CA VAL A 14 -6.13 -5.96 -4.87
C VAL A 14 -6.15 -4.43 -4.92
N VAL A 15 -6.92 -3.84 -5.83
CA VAL A 15 -7.04 -2.38 -5.95
C VAL A 15 -7.62 -1.78 -4.67
N SER A 16 -8.67 -2.39 -4.12
CA SER A 16 -9.28 -1.96 -2.85
C SER A 16 -8.28 -2.04 -1.68
N TRP A 17 -7.47 -3.10 -1.64
CA TRP A 17 -6.45 -3.29 -0.61
C TRP A 17 -5.37 -2.20 -0.66
N PHE A 18 -4.82 -1.91 -1.84
CA PHE A 18 -3.85 -0.83 -2.00
C PHE A 18 -4.43 0.56 -1.73
N ALA A 19 -5.68 0.80 -2.14
CA ALA A 19 -6.37 2.05 -1.82
C ALA A 19 -6.48 2.26 -0.30
N GLY A 20 -6.82 1.21 0.45
CA GLY A 20 -6.84 1.24 1.92
C GLY A 20 -5.47 1.52 2.53
N LEU A 21 -4.42 0.84 2.06
CA LEU A 21 -3.06 1.02 2.57
C LEU A 21 -2.52 2.45 2.35
N PHE A 22 -2.71 3.02 1.16
CA PHE A 22 -2.30 4.40 0.89
C PHE A 22 -3.07 5.41 1.73
N TYR A 23 -4.37 5.18 1.94
CA TYR A 23 -5.19 6.07 2.73
C TYR A 23 -4.78 6.05 4.21
N VAL A 24 -4.61 4.86 4.78
CA VAL A 24 -4.22 4.68 6.18
C VAL A 24 -2.81 5.22 6.44
N GLY A 25 -1.86 4.98 5.54
CA GLY A 25 -0.49 5.52 5.65
C GLY A 25 -0.48 7.05 5.76
N ARG A 26 -1.32 7.74 4.97
CA ARG A 26 -1.46 9.21 5.04
C ARG A 26 -2.12 9.67 6.34
N MET A 27 -3.12 8.94 6.84
CA MET A 27 -3.74 9.27 8.12
C MET A 27 -2.77 9.17 9.30
N PHE A 28 -1.84 8.21 9.28
CA PHE A 28 -0.79 8.12 10.32
C PHE A 28 0.13 9.35 10.33
N ILE A 29 0.48 9.87 9.16
CA ILE A 29 1.29 11.08 9.04
C ILE A 29 0.51 12.28 9.59
N TYR A 30 -0.75 12.47 9.18
CA TYR A 30 -1.57 13.59 9.66
C TYR A 30 -1.88 13.52 11.15
N PHE A 31 -2.06 12.32 11.69
CA PHE A 31 -2.19 12.13 13.14
C PHE A 31 -0.96 12.66 13.87
N LYS A 32 0.24 12.35 13.37
CA LYS A 32 1.47 12.80 14.00
C LYS A 32 1.69 14.30 13.83
N GLU A 33 1.42 14.85 12.65
CA GLU A 33 1.50 16.31 12.39
C GLU A 33 0.50 17.11 13.25
N SER A 34 -0.67 16.54 13.56
CA SER A 34 -1.64 17.17 14.45
C SER A 34 -1.15 17.36 15.89
N ALA A 35 -0.09 16.64 16.30
CA ALA A 35 0.51 16.81 17.62
C ALA A 35 1.13 18.21 17.83
N SER A 36 1.48 18.92 16.75
CA SER A 36 2.03 20.28 16.79
C SER A 36 0.95 21.38 16.87
N CYS A 37 -0.34 21.04 16.82
CA CYS A 37 -1.43 22.01 16.93
C CYS A 37 -1.76 22.38 18.38
N LYS A 38 -2.33 23.58 18.61
CA LYS A 38 -2.85 24.02 19.92
C LYS A 38 -3.82 22.96 20.49
N ASN A 39 -3.74 22.71 21.80
CA ASN A 39 -4.38 21.58 22.50
C ASN A 39 -5.84 21.29 22.10
N ASN A 40 -6.68 22.31 21.96
CA ASN A 40 -8.11 22.10 21.64
C ASN A 40 -8.36 21.62 20.20
N LYS A 41 -7.48 21.96 19.24
CA LYS A 41 -7.57 21.47 17.85
C LYS A 41 -6.91 20.09 17.70
N LYS A 42 -5.90 19.81 18.53
CA LYS A 42 -5.17 18.53 18.51
C LYS A 42 -6.09 17.35 18.82
N SER A 43 -6.84 17.39 19.93
CA SER A 43 -7.73 16.29 20.34
C SER A 43 -8.76 15.95 19.25
N ILE A 44 -9.45 16.97 18.73
CA ILE A 44 -10.48 16.82 17.69
C ILE A 44 -9.91 16.15 16.43
N LEU A 45 -8.75 16.63 15.95
CA LEU A 45 -8.10 16.05 14.77
C LEU A 45 -7.62 14.62 15.03
N GLN A 46 -6.99 14.38 16.17
CA GLN A 46 -6.47 13.06 16.54
C GLN A 46 -7.58 12.02 16.64
N ASP A 47 -8.70 12.36 17.27
CA ASP A 47 -9.83 11.43 17.41
C ASP A 47 -10.50 11.15 16.07
N GLN A 48 -10.60 12.16 15.21
CA GLN A 48 -11.10 11.97 13.84
C GLN A 48 -10.17 11.06 13.03
N PHE A 49 -8.85 11.27 13.06
CA PHE A 49 -7.89 10.43 12.34
C PHE A 49 -7.85 9.00 12.86
N LYS A 50 -8.01 8.78 14.18
CA LYS A 50 -8.18 7.43 14.75
C LYS A 50 -9.41 6.74 14.19
N LEU A 51 -10.55 7.41 14.18
CA LEU A 51 -11.81 6.86 13.69
C LEU A 51 -11.74 6.53 12.20
N MET A 52 -11.20 7.45 11.39
CA MET A 52 -11.04 7.26 9.95
C MET A 52 -10.09 6.11 9.63
N SER A 53 -8.95 6.03 10.32
CA SER A 53 -7.97 4.95 10.12
C SER A 53 -8.54 3.60 10.56
N LYS A 54 -9.27 3.56 11.68
CA LYS A 54 -9.95 2.35 12.17
C LYS A 54 -10.98 1.86 11.15
N ARG A 55 -11.85 2.74 10.66
CA ARG A 55 -12.84 2.40 9.63
C ARG A 55 -12.15 1.89 8.36
N CYS A 56 -11.13 2.60 7.87
CA CYS A 56 -10.43 2.18 6.67
C CYS A 56 -9.71 0.83 6.82
N MET A 57 -9.06 0.57 7.97
CA MET A 57 -8.41 -0.73 8.19
C MET A 57 -9.43 -1.87 8.30
N TYR A 58 -10.46 -1.75 9.13
CA TYR A 58 -11.38 -2.85 9.40
C TYR A 58 -12.46 -3.04 8.34
N ILE A 59 -12.90 -1.98 7.65
CA ILE A 59 -13.98 -2.06 6.66
C ILE A 59 -13.42 -2.29 5.24
N ILE A 60 -12.25 -1.72 4.93
CA ILE A 60 -11.70 -1.77 3.56
C ILE A 60 -10.49 -2.70 3.50
N THR A 61 -9.45 -2.41 4.29
CA THR A 61 -8.12 -3.03 4.11
C THR A 61 -8.10 -4.51 4.51
N TRP A 62 -8.64 -4.87 5.67
CA TRP A 62 -8.71 -6.27 6.12
C TRP A 62 -9.62 -7.13 5.23
N PRO A 63 -10.87 -6.71 4.93
CA PRO A 63 -11.73 -7.49 4.05
C PRO A 63 -11.15 -7.68 2.65
N SER A 64 -10.54 -6.63 2.08
CA SER A 64 -9.91 -6.72 0.76
C SER A 64 -8.66 -7.61 0.75
N LEU A 65 -7.84 -7.61 1.82
CA LEU A 65 -6.73 -8.56 1.98
C LEU A 65 -7.24 -10.01 1.99
N ILE A 66 -8.29 -10.28 2.78
CA ILE A 66 -8.89 -11.62 2.90
C ILE A 66 -9.42 -12.07 1.53
N LEU A 67 -10.21 -11.24 0.87
CA LEU A 67 -10.75 -11.54 -0.47
C LEU A 67 -9.64 -11.76 -1.48
N THR A 68 -8.64 -10.87 -1.52
CA THR A 68 -7.47 -10.99 -2.41
C THR A 68 -6.76 -12.32 -2.22
N THR A 69 -6.54 -12.73 -0.96
CA THR A 69 -5.84 -13.96 -0.61
C THR A 69 -6.66 -15.19 -0.99
N ILE A 70 -7.96 -15.22 -0.66
CA ILE A 70 -8.86 -16.34 -1.00
C ILE A 70 -8.93 -16.53 -2.51
N PHE A 71 -9.21 -15.47 -3.27
CA PHE A 71 -9.29 -15.58 -4.73
C PHE A 71 -7.93 -15.85 -5.38
N GLY A 72 -6.84 -15.34 -4.79
CA GLY A 72 -5.48 -15.65 -5.24
C GLY A 72 -5.14 -17.13 -5.10
N LEU A 73 -5.43 -17.71 -3.94
CA LEU A 73 -5.24 -19.14 -3.68
C LEU A 73 -6.17 -20.00 -4.53
N TYR A 74 -7.42 -19.57 -4.71
CA TYR A 74 -8.38 -20.29 -5.58
C TYR A 74 -7.89 -20.34 -7.03
N MET A 75 -7.36 -19.23 -7.57
CA MET A 75 -6.76 -19.22 -8.92
C MET A 75 -5.52 -20.12 -9.03
N LEU A 76 -4.72 -20.25 -7.97
CA LEU A 76 -3.59 -21.19 -7.94
C LEU A 76 -4.05 -22.65 -7.88
N HIS A 77 -5.17 -22.93 -7.21
CA HIS A 77 -5.75 -24.26 -7.17
C HIS A 77 -6.28 -24.69 -8.55
N GLU A 78 -6.99 -23.80 -9.23
CA GLU A 78 -7.51 -24.02 -10.60
C GLU A 78 -6.37 -24.21 -11.62
N ASN A 79 -5.26 -23.46 -11.45
CA ASN A 79 -4.11 -23.58 -12.33
C ASN A 79 -2.81 -23.84 -11.55
N LYS A 80 -2.63 -25.11 -11.15
CA LYS A 80 -1.48 -25.58 -10.38
C LYS A 80 -0.14 -25.38 -11.08
N THR A 81 -0.13 -25.28 -12.41
CA THR A 81 1.11 -25.06 -13.19
C THR A 81 1.78 -23.72 -12.86
N LEU A 82 1.01 -22.73 -12.39
CA LEU A 82 1.50 -21.41 -12.04
C LEU A 82 2.56 -21.44 -10.94
N ILE A 83 2.50 -22.39 -10.00
CA ILE A 83 3.43 -22.48 -8.86
C ILE A 83 4.85 -22.82 -9.33
N TYR A 84 4.98 -23.54 -10.44
CA TYR A 84 6.29 -23.91 -10.97
C TYR A 84 6.99 -22.76 -11.70
N LEU A 85 6.25 -21.71 -12.08
CA LEU A 85 6.80 -20.54 -12.76
C LEU A 85 7.58 -19.65 -11.79
N ASP A 86 8.81 -19.30 -12.15
CA ASP A 86 9.68 -18.54 -11.24
C ASP A 86 9.14 -17.15 -10.90
N TRP A 87 8.51 -16.46 -11.86
CA TRP A 87 7.88 -15.16 -11.60
C TRP A 87 6.75 -15.25 -10.57
N MET A 88 6.06 -16.41 -10.49
CA MET A 88 4.99 -16.61 -9.52
C MET A 88 5.56 -16.82 -8.12
N LYS A 89 6.66 -17.57 -7.98
CA LYS A 89 7.36 -17.72 -6.69
C LYS A 89 7.81 -16.35 -6.17
N VAL A 90 8.42 -15.53 -7.03
CA VAL A 90 8.82 -14.16 -6.68
C VAL A 90 7.59 -13.33 -6.30
N LYS A 91 6.51 -13.40 -7.08
CA LYS A 91 5.26 -12.69 -6.75
C LYS A 91 4.72 -13.08 -5.38
N LEU A 92 4.72 -14.36 -5.03
CA LEU A 92 4.25 -14.84 -3.72
C LEU A 92 5.08 -14.30 -2.56
N VAL A 93 6.41 -14.16 -2.73
CA VAL A 93 7.27 -13.50 -1.75
C VAL A 93 6.86 -12.04 -1.56
N PHE A 94 6.62 -11.30 -2.64
CA PHE A 94 6.13 -9.92 -2.55
C PHE A 94 4.73 -9.81 -1.91
N VAL A 95 3.83 -10.75 -2.20
CA VAL A 95 2.51 -10.81 -1.53
C VAL A 95 2.68 -11.04 -0.03
N PHE A 96 3.57 -11.94 0.38
CA PHE A 96 3.87 -12.17 1.80
C PHE A 96 4.40 -10.90 2.48
N ILE A 97 5.33 -10.18 1.83
CA ILE A 97 5.83 -8.89 2.31
C ILE A 97 4.69 -7.88 2.45
N LEU A 98 3.75 -7.83 1.49
CA LEU A 98 2.59 -6.93 1.54
C LEU A 98 1.61 -7.28 2.67
N ILE A 99 1.41 -8.57 2.96
CA ILE A 99 0.62 -9.02 4.12
C ILE A 99 1.32 -8.57 5.41
N ALA A 100 2.61 -8.81 5.54
CA ALA A 100 3.40 -8.37 6.69
C ALA A 100 3.34 -6.84 6.87
N TYR A 101 3.41 -6.09 5.77
CA TYR A 101 3.21 -4.63 5.76
C TYR A 101 1.84 -4.24 6.28
N THR A 102 0.76 -4.91 5.85
CA THR A 102 -0.61 -4.63 6.31
C THR A 102 -0.78 -4.92 7.80
N VAL A 103 -0.19 -6.00 8.30
CA VAL A 103 -0.17 -6.31 9.74
C VAL A 103 0.62 -5.25 10.52
N TYR A 104 1.72 -4.74 9.95
CA TYR A 104 2.46 -3.64 10.56
C TYR A 104 1.64 -2.35 10.61
N CYS A 105 0.85 -2.04 9.57
CA CYS A 105 -0.11 -0.93 9.61
C CYS A 105 -1.11 -1.09 10.75
N GLN A 106 -1.60 -2.31 11.00
CA GLN A 106 -2.48 -2.59 12.14
C GLN A 106 -1.76 -2.32 13.47
N LYS A 107 -0.47 -2.65 13.59
CA LYS A 107 0.33 -2.34 14.78
C LYS A 107 0.43 -0.82 15.02
N ILE A 108 0.68 -0.04 13.97
CA ILE A 108 0.71 1.44 14.07
C ILE A 108 -0.67 1.98 14.47
N LEU A 109 -1.76 1.44 13.89
CA LEU A 109 -3.12 1.83 14.27
C LEU A 109 -3.37 1.58 15.76
N ASN A 110 -2.96 0.42 16.28
CA ASN A 110 -3.13 0.08 17.70
C ASN A 110 -2.33 1.04 18.61
N GLN A 111 -1.09 1.40 18.23
CA GLN A 111 -0.31 2.41 18.95
C GLN A 111 -1.03 3.77 18.95
N MET A 112 -1.52 4.19 17.78
CA MET A 112 -2.26 5.43 17.63
C MET A 112 -3.53 5.47 18.49
N THR A 113 -4.26 4.36 18.60
CA THR A 113 -5.53 4.30 19.37
C THR A 113 -5.35 4.10 20.86
N THR A 114 -4.37 3.29 21.28
CA THR A 114 -4.20 2.90 22.68
C THR A 114 -3.20 3.82 23.39
N GLU A 115 -2.08 4.15 22.74
CA GLU A 115 -0.99 4.92 23.34
C GLU A 115 -1.08 6.42 23.00
N ASN A 116 -2.02 6.82 22.13
CA ASN A 116 -2.13 8.18 21.57
C ASN A 116 -0.82 8.71 20.97
N ASN A 117 0.07 7.80 20.56
CA ASN A 117 1.39 8.13 20.06
C ASN A 117 1.80 7.16 18.95
N ILE A 118 2.69 7.62 18.07
CA ILE A 118 3.31 6.80 17.03
C ILE A 118 4.82 6.86 17.20
N LEU A 119 5.42 5.69 17.44
CA LEU A 119 6.85 5.54 17.70
C LEU A 119 7.72 5.94 16.50
N LEU A 120 7.23 5.76 15.27
CA LEU A 120 7.96 6.11 14.04
C LEU A 120 8.00 7.63 13.86
N SER A 121 9.16 8.19 13.54
CA SER A 121 9.30 9.60 13.16
C SER A 121 8.54 9.94 11.87
N ASP A 122 8.23 11.23 11.66
CA ASP A 122 7.49 11.72 10.49
C ASP A 122 8.15 11.30 9.17
N PHE A 123 9.48 11.42 9.12
CA PHE A 123 10.27 10.99 7.97
C PHE A 123 10.14 9.48 7.72
N LYS A 124 10.21 8.66 8.79
CA LYS A 124 10.05 7.20 8.69
C LYS A 124 8.63 6.81 8.26
N LEU A 125 7.60 7.51 8.71
CA LEU A 125 6.21 7.29 8.28
C LEU A 125 6.01 7.63 6.79
N ARG A 126 6.62 8.72 6.31
CA ARG A 126 6.59 9.07 4.88
C ARG A 126 7.28 8.01 4.04
N LEU A 127 8.49 7.60 4.44
CA LEU A 127 9.22 6.53 3.75
C LEU A 127 8.43 5.20 3.76
N PHE A 128 7.80 4.88 4.89
CA PHE A 128 6.93 3.71 5.02
C PHE A 128 5.74 3.76 4.05
N ASN A 129 5.09 4.92 3.90
CA ASN A 129 4.02 5.10 2.93
C ASN A 129 4.52 4.95 1.48
N GLU A 130 5.69 5.49 1.14
CA GLU A 130 6.28 5.32 -0.20
C GLU A 130 6.67 3.86 -0.49
N PHE A 131 7.01 3.09 0.53
CA PHE A 131 7.31 1.67 0.38
C PHE A 131 6.09 0.88 -0.14
N ALA A 132 4.86 1.25 0.24
CA ALA A 132 3.65 0.65 -0.33
C ALA A 132 3.55 0.89 -1.85
N THR A 133 3.99 2.05 -2.34
CA THR A 133 3.99 2.37 -3.77
C THR A 133 4.98 1.48 -4.52
N LEU A 134 6.17 1.25 -3.96
CA LEU A 134 7.16 0.35 -4.53
C LEU A 134 6.66 -1.10 -4.61
N LEU A 135 5.94 -1.57 -3.57
CA LEU A 135 5.31 -2.89 -3.58
C LEU A 135 4.24 -3.01 -4.67
N LEU A 136 3.40 -1.97 -4.85
CA LEU A 136 2.38 -1.93 -5.90
C LEU A 136 3.02 -2.10 -7.29
N ILE A 137 4.04 -1.30 -7.60
CA ILE A 137 4.73 -1.32 -8.89
C ILE A 137 5.36 -2.70 -9.14
N SER A 138 6.01 -3.26 -8.12
CA SER A 138 6.64 -4.58 -8.21
C SER A 138 5.63 -5.68 -8.49
N LEU A 139 4.50 -5.69 -7.77
CA LEU A 139 3.45 -6.70 -7.91
C LEU A 139 2.71 -6.60 -9.25
N ILE A 140 2.39 -5.39 -9.71
CA ILE A 140 1.75 -5.18 -11.02
C ILE A 140 2.70 -5.60 -12.14
N SER A 141 3.96 -5.21 -12.06
CA SER A 141 4.99 -5.58 -13.03
C SER A 141 5.11 -7.10 -13.17
N LEU A 142 5.25 -7.81 -12.05
CA LEU A 142 5.31 -9.27 -12.04
C LEU A 142 4.05 -9.92 -12.61
N ALA A 143 2.87 -9.36 -12.30
CA ALA A 143 1.59 -9.90 -12.75
C ALA A 143 1.36 -9.74 -14.26
N ILE A 144 1.83 -8.65 -14.87
CA ILE A 144 1.60 -8.34 -16.28
C ILE A 144 2.74 -8.89 -17.16
N LEU A 145 3.99 -8.62 -16.79
CA LEU A 145 5.17 -8.97 -17.60
C LEU A 145 5.62 -10.42 -17.39
N LYS A 146 5.13 -11.10 -16.35
CA LYS A 146 5.34 -12.54 -16.07
C LYS A 146 6.81 -12.99 -16.17
N THR A 147 7.73 -12.12 -15.76
CA THR A 147 9.17 -12.34 -15.82
C THR A 147 9.80 -12.01 -14.47
N SER A 148 10.69 -12.87 -13.97
CA SER A 148 11.17 -12.80 -12.58
C SER A 148 11.94 -11.51 -12.23
N LEU A 149 12.54 -10.84 -13.22
CA LEU A 149 13.27 -9.58 -13.04
C LEU A 149 12.48 -8.33 -13.47
N SER A 150 11.21 -8.47 -13.87
CA SER A 150 10.44 -7.33 -14.38
C SER A 150 10.26 -6.23 -13.34
N TRP A 151 10.14 -6.61 -12.07
CA TRP A 151 9.97 -5.68 -10.95
C TRP A 151 11.13 -4.70 -10.81
N LEU A 152 12.38 -5.15 -10.99
CA LEU A 152 13.57 -4.29 -10.94
C LEU A 152 13.52 -3.22 -12.05
N LYS A 153 13.23 -3.65 -13.28
CA LYS A 153 13.11 -2.73 -14.42
C LYS A 153 11.99 -1.72 -14.19
N SER A 154 10.85 -2.16 -13.66
CA SER A 154 9.72 -1.27 -13.36
C SER A 154 10.01 -0.27 -12.24
N ILE A 155 10.78 -0.65 -11.20
CA ILE A 155 11.22 0.29 -10.17
C ILE A 155 12.15 1.35 -10.77
N ILE A 156 13.12 0.94 -11.60
CA ILE A 156 14.04 1.88 -12.26
C ILE A 156 13.26 2.88 -13.13
N VAL A 157 12.33 2.38 -13.96
CA VAL A 157 11.48 3.24 -14.78
C VAL A 157 10.64 4.20 -13.93
N PHE A 158 10.05 3.72 -12.83
CA PHE A 158 9.27 4.58 -11.94
C PHE A 158 10.12 5.68 -11.30
N ILE A 159 11.32 5.36 -10.82
CA ILE A 159 12.25 6.35 -10.24
C ILE A 159 12.64 7.41 -11.28
N ILE A 160 12.91 6.99 -12.52
CA ILE A 160 13.20 7.92 -13.63
C ILE A 160 12.00 8.84 -13.86
N VAL A 161 10.80 8.28 -14.00
CA VAL A 161 9.57 9.07 -14.22
C VAL A 161 9.30 10.05 -13.07
N ALA A 162 9.43 9.60 -11.81
CA ALA A 162 9.25 10.44 -10.64
C ALA A 162 10.26 11.59 -10.59
N THR A 163 11.52 11.32 -10.94
CA THR A 163 12.59 12.34 -10.99
C THR A 163 12.32 13.35 -12.11
N VAL A 164 11.89 12.89 -13.29
CA VAL A 164 11.52 13.76 -14.41
C VAL A 164 10.34 14.66 -14.04
N LEU A 165 9.28 14.12 -13.44
CA LEU A 165 8.13 14.91 -12.98
C LEU A 165 8.55 15.95 -11.94
N PHE A 166 9.44 15.60 -11.00
CA PHE A 166 9.96 16.53 -10.02
C PHE A 166 10.74 17.69 -10.67
N VAL A 167 11.61 17.38 -11.64
CA VAL A 167 12.36 18.39 -12.40
C VAL A 167 11.39 19.30 -13.17
N LEU A 168 10.39 18.74 -13.85
CA LEU A 168 9.37 19.50 -14.58
C LEU A 168 8.60 20.45 -13.67
N ILE A 169 8.16 19.98 -12.49
CA ILE A 169 7.47 20.83 -11.51
C ILE A 169 8.37 21.96 -11.02
N LYS A 170 9.66 21.68 -10.78
CA LYS A 170 10.64 22.69 -10.35
C LYS A 170 10.89 23.73 -11.45
N LEU A 171 11.00 23.31 -12.71
CA LEU A 171 11.14 24.18 -13.87
C LEU A 171 9.89 25.03 -14.09
N TYR A 172 8.70 24.44 -14.02
CA TYR A 172 7.43 25.16 -14.13
C TYR A 172 7.30 26.26 -13.05
N LYS A 173 7.65 25.94 -11.79
CA LYS A 173 7.68 26.95 -10.71
C LYS A 173 8.69 28.07 -10.97
N LYS A 174 9.83 27.75 -11.58
CA LYS A 174 10.87 28.73 -11.92
C LYS A 174 10.48 29.62 -13.12
N LEU A 175 9.67 29.12 -14.05
CA LEU A 175 9.18 29.89 -15.21
C LEU A 175 7.97 30.77 -14.88
N LYS A 176 7.20 30.41 -13.85
CA LYS A 176 6.05 31.19 -13.37
C LYS A 176 6.46 32.37 -12.45
N ASN A 177 7.65 32.32 -11.87
CA ASN A 177 8.27 33.40 -11.09
C ASN A 177 9.21 34.21 -11.97
#